data_AF-A0A0M3IUY6-F1
#
_entry.id   AF-A0A0M3IUY6-F1
#
_cell.length_a   1.000
_cell.length_b   1.000
_cell.length_c   1.000
_cell.angle_alpha   90.00
_cell.angle_beta   90.00
_cell.angle_gamma   90.00
#
_symmetry.space_group_name_H-M   'P 1'
#
loop_
_entity.id
_entity.type
_entity.pdbx_description
1 polymer ?
#
loop_
_entity_poly.entity_id
_entity_poly.type
_entity_poly.pdbx_seq_one_letter_code
_entity_poly.pdbx_strand_id
1 'polypeptide(L)'
;MSREGGIYRMRRCMKVPIKWTAPETITTFIYTLKTDVFSFSILIWEVFSNGKDPYKGMTNTAVKKIVTAGFRMEIPECPYGIANLIEHCWEQNPDTRWSMDEVCLLHYGNAVQELESLIKKEAAREKIHSMSSKRTGQSSKRTSESSEHDDKVKFYVVSMKGVLTILFRIYVL
;
A
#
# COMPACT_ATOMS: atom_id res chain seq x y z
N MET A 1 -14.28 -20.67 -12.67
CA MET A 1 -14.44 -19.95 -13.95
C MET A 1 -14.43 -18.46 -13.65
N SER A 2 -13.26 -17.83 -13.75
CA SER A 2 -13.18 -16.36 -13.73
C SER A 2 -13.71 -15.86 -15.06
N ARG A 3 -14.59 -14.85 -15.05
CA ARG A 3 -15.11 -14.26 -16.29
C ARG A 3 -13.95 -13.59 -17.02
N GLU A 4 -13.70 -13.96 -18.27
CA GLU A 4 -12.82 -13.22 -19.16
C GLU A 4 -13.54 -11.93 -19.57
N GLY A 5 -13.15 -10.81 -18.96
CA GLY A 5 -13.67 -9.49 -19.28
C GLY A 5 -13.13 -8.44 -18.32
N GLY A 6 -12.57 -7.35 -18.85
CA GLY A 6 -12.01 -6.25 -18.04
C GLY A 6 -13.06 -5.37 -17.34
N ILE A 7 -14.35 -5.72 -17.45
CA ILE A 7 -15.47 -4.95 -16.92
C ILE A 7 -16.46 -5.90 -16.26
N TYR A 8 -16.75 -5.67 -14.98
CA TYR A 8 -17.79 -6.37 -14.23
C TYR A 8 -18.92 -5.40 -13.87
N ARG A 9 -20.17 -5.77 -14.16
CA ARG A 9 -21.35 -4.98 -13.80
C ARG A 9 -22.13 -5.67 -12.69
N MET A 10 -22.25 -5.01 -11.54
CA MET A 10 -22.98 -5.53 -10.41
C MET A 10 -24.47 -5.19 -10.50
N ARG A 11 -25.32 -6.05 -9.92
CA ARG A 11 -26.76 -5.80 -9.79
C ARG A 11 -26.99 -4.71 -8.73
N ARG A 12 -27.88 -3.76 -9.04
CA ARG A 12 -28.20 -2.57 -8.22
C ARG A 12 -28.75 -2.88 -6.80
N CYS A 13 -29.10 -4.12 -6.50
CA CYS A 13 -29.65 -4.54 -5.20
C CYS A 13 -28.60 -5.08 -4.21
N MET A 14 -27.32 -5.19 -4.61
CA MET A 14 -26.25 -5.69 -3.74
C MET A 14 -25.68 -4.57 -2.86
N LYS A 15 -25.37 -4.89 -1.60
CA LYS A 15 -24.69 -3.97 -0.68
C LYS A 15 -23.24 -3.79 -1.10
N VAL A 16 -22.76 -2.54 -1.12
CA VAL A 16 -21.41 -2.18 -1.59
C VAL A 16 -20.63 -1.53 -0.45
N PRO A 17 -19.35 -1.85 -0.23
CA PRO A 17 -18.51 -1.17 0.76
C PRO A 17 -18.12 0.24 0.27
N ILE A 18 -19.04 1.20 0.44
CA ILE A 18 -18.95 2.56 -0.14
C ILE A 18 -17.60 3.25 0.12
N LYS A 19 -17.01 3.08 1.31
CA LYS A 19 -15.76 3.74 1.71
C LYS A 19 -14.52 3.27 0.94
N TRP A 20 -14.56 2.08 0.35
CA TRP A 20 -13.50 1.53 -0.48
C TRP A 20 -13.82 1.61 -1.98
N THR A 21 -15.03 2.05 -2.33
CA THR A 21 -15.51 1.97 -3.71
C THR A 21 -15.11 3.21 -4.49
N ALA A 22 -14.59 3.01 -5.71
CA ALA A 22 -14.26 4.09 -6.63
C ALA A 22 -15.49 4.97 -6.98
N PRO A 23 -15.32 6.28 -7.18
CA PRO A 23 -16.43 7.22 -7.39
C PRO A 23 -17.32 6.84 -8.59
N GLU A 24 -16.73 6.38 -9.68
CA GLU A 24 -17.45 5.92 -10.87
C GLU A 24 -18.28 4.66 -10.59
N THR A 25 -17.76 3.74 -9.77
CA THR A 25 -18.45 2.49 -9.39
C THR A 25 -19.62 2.75 -8.46
N ILE A 26 -19.50 3.72 -7.53
CA ILE A 26 -20.59 4.13 -6.63
C ILE A 26 -21.83 4.59 -7.42
N THR A 27 -21.63 5.16 -8.62
CA THR A 27 -22.70 5.69 -9.48
C THR A 27 -23.19 4.66 -10.49
N THR A 28 -22.27 3.95 -11.13
CA THR A 28 -22.58 3.09 -12.29
C THR A 28 -22.72 1.60 -11.97
N PHE A 29 -22.25 1.17 -10.79
CA PHE A 29 -22.11 -0.24 -10.42
C PHE A 29 -21.23 -1.06 -11.38
N ILE A 30 -20.31 -0.37 -12.07
CA ILE A 30 -19.32 -0.96 -12.96
C ILE A 30 -17.96 -0.99 -12.26
N TYR A 31 -17.34 -2.16 -12.30
CA TYR A 31 -16.01 -2.46 -11.77
C TYR A 31 -15.06 -2.72 -12.93
N THR A 32 -13.85 -2.20 -12.83
CA THR A 32 -12.78 -2.34 -13.80
C THR A 32 -11.46 -2.52 -13.06
N LEU A 33 -10.38 -2.84 -13.78
CA LEU A 33 -9.05 -2.89 -13.18
C LEU A 33 -8.67 -1.55 -12.47
N LYS A 34 -9.11 -0.40 -13.00
CA LYS A 34 -8.86 0.92 -12.41
C LYS A 34 -9.67 1.18 -11.13
N THR A 35 -10.81 0.51 -10.96
CA THR A 35 -11.60 0.60 -9.72
C THR A 35 -10.95 -0.22 -8.60
N ASP A 36 -10.26 -1.31 -8.97
CA ASP A 36 -9.49 -2.11 -8.03
C ASP A 36 -8.25 -1.35 -7.55
N VAL A 37 -7.58 -0.59 -8.44
CA VAL A 37 -6.48 0.32 -8.06
C VAL A 37 -6.91 1.37 -7.02
N PHE A 38 -8.10 1.97 -7.19
CA PHE A 38 -8.64 2.89 -6.19
C PHE A 38 -8.84 2.22 -4.83
N SER A 39 -9.44 1.03 -4.84
CA SER A 39 -9.69 0.27 -3.60
C SER A 39 -8.36 -0.11 -2.92
N PHE A 40 -7.33 -0.38 -3.71
CA PHE A 40 -5.97 -0.67 -3.24
C PHE A 40 -5.30 0.53 -2.54
N SER A 41 -5.46 1.76 -3.04
CA SER A 41 -4.98 2.94 -2.31
C SER A 41 -5.64 3.13 -0.95
N ILE A 42 -6.94 2.84 -0.83
CA ILE A 42 -7.63 2.90 0.47
C ILE A 42 -7.06 1.83 1.41
N LEU A 43 -6.78 0.63 0.90
CA LEU A 43 -6.13 -0.43 1.67
C LEU A 43 -4.73 -0.01 2.15
N ILE A 44 -3.90 0.59 1.29
CA ILE A 44 -2.58 1.09 1.69
C ILE A 44 -2.72 2.16 2.77
N TRP A 45 -3.66 3.09 2.58
CA TRP A 45 -3.97 4.10 3.59
C TRP A 45 -4.32 3.46 4.95
N GLU A 46 -5.12 2.40 4.98
CA GLU A 46 -5.46 1.67 6.21
C GLU A 46 -4.23 1.05 6.87
N VAL A 47 -3.34 0.42 6.09
CA VAL A 47 -2.11 -0.21 6.58
C VAL A 47 -1.24 0.82 7.31
N PHE A 48 -1.00 1.99 6.70
CA PHE A 48 -0.17 3.04 7.29
C PHE A 48 -0.91 3.87 8.36
N SER A 49 -2.24 3.79 8.40
CA SER A 49 -3.06 4.40 9.44
C SER A 49 -3.29 3.48 10.65
N ASN A 50 -2.53 2.39 10.78
CA ASN A 50 -2.67 1.37 11.84
C ASN A 50 -4.09 0.77 11.90
N GLY A 51 -4.71 0.52 10.74
CA GLY A 51 -6.03 -0.09 10.64
C GLY A 51 -7.18 0.82 11.07
N LYS A 52 -6.99 2.14 11.06
CA LYS A 52 -8.10 3.09 11.25
C LYS A 52 -9.16 2.90 10.17
N ASP A 53 -10.41 3.11 10.53
CA ASP A 53 -11.51 3.10 9.57
C ASP A 53 -11.39 4.28 8.59
N PRO A 54 -11.50 4.04 7.27
CA PRO A 54 -11.53 5.13 6.30
C PRO A 54 -12.77 6.00 6.50
N TYR A 55 -12.60 7.31 6.33
CA TYR A 55 -13.63 8.33 6.55
C TYR A 55 -14.36 8.14 7.90
N LYS A 56 -13.57 7.98 8.98
CA LYS A 56 -14.09 7.74 10.33
C LYS A 56 -15.09 8.84 10.74
N GLY A 57 -16.19 8.44 11.37
CA GLY A 57 -17.26 9.35 11.81
C GLY A 57 -18.24 9.77 10.70
N MET A 58 -18.01 9.37 9.44
CA MET A 58 -18.91 9.68 8.33
C MET A 58 -19.81 8.50 7.95
N THR A 59 -21.07 8.80 7.65
CA THR A 59 -22.03 7.81 7.11
C THR A 59 -21.71 7.49 5.66
N ASN A 60 -22.12 6.31 5.16
CA ASN A 60 -21.90 5.92 3.76
C ASN A 60 -22.50 6.93 2.77
N THR A 61 -23.65 7.54 3.09
CA THR A 61 -24.27 8.59 2.27
C THR A 61 -23.40 9.85 2.20
N ALA A 62 -22.83 10.27 3.34
CA ALA A 62 -21.92 11.41 3.37
C ALA A 62 -20.63 11.12 2.58
N VAL A 63 -20.02 9.95 2.79
CA VAL A 63 -18.82 9.50 2.07
C VAL A 63 -19.07 9.47 0.56
N LYS A 64 -20.18 8.88 0.12
CA LYS A 64 -20.58 8.88 -1.30
C LYS A 64 -20.56 10.30 -1.88
N LYS A 65 -21.13 11.29 -1.17
CA LYS A 65 -21.19 12.68 -1.64
C LYS A 65 -19.79 13.30 -1.75
N ILE A 66 -18.96 13.19 -0.72
CA ILE A 66 -17.64 13.84 -0.70
C ILE A 66 -16.63 13.17 -1.64
N VAL A 67 -16.64 11.83 -1.75
CA VAL A 67 -15.74 11.08 -2.64
C VAL A 67 -16.10 11.36 -4.10
N THR A 68 -17.39 11.43 -4.43
CA THR A 68 -17.84 11.81 -5.79
C THR A 68 -17.47 13.27 -6.12
N ALA A 69 -17.34 14.13 -5.11
CA ALA A 69 -16.89 15.51 -5.25
C ALA A 69 -15.35 15.67 -5.28
N GLY A 70 -14.58 14.58 -5.22
CA GLY A 70 -13.12 14.62 -5.30
C GLY A 70 -12.39 14.75 -3.97
N PHE A 71 -13.09 14.77 -2.83
CA PHE A 71 -12.42 14.78 -1.52
C PHE A 71 -11.67 13.46 -1.28
N ARG A 72 -10.50 13.55 -0.64
CA ARG A 72 -9.70 12.42 -0.17
C ARG A 72 -9.26 12.64 1.27
N MET A 73 -8.95 11.56 1.97
CA MET A 73 -8.44 11.61 3.34
C MET A 73 -7.03 12.19 3.36
N GLU A 74 -6.62 12.72 4.51
CA GLU A 74 -5.22 13.05 4.75
C GLU A 74 -4.36 11.77 4.69
N ILE A 75 -3.23 11.85 4.01
CA ILE A 75 -2.30 10.73 3.87
C ILE A 75 -1.56 10.53 5.19
N PRO A 76 -1.53 9.31 5.75
CA PRO A 76 -0.80 9.05 6.98
C PRO A 76 0.71 9.20 6.78
N GLU A 77 1.44 9.32 7.88
CA GLU A 77 2.89 9.24 7.85
C GLU A 77 3.31 7.88 7.27
N CYS A 78 4.00 7.91 6.13
CA CYS A 78 4.40 6.71 5.40
C CYS A 78 5.78 6.88 4.76
N PRO A 79 6.48 5.77 4.45
CA PRO A 79 7.79 5.80 3.80
C PRO A 79 7.78 6.52 2.45
N TYR A 80 8.96 6.92 2.01
CA TYR A 80 9.15 7.61 0.74
C TYR A 80 8.50 6.84 -0.44
N GLY A 81 7.80 7.58 -1.30
CA GLY A 81 7.11 7.04 -2.47
C GLY A 81 5.71 6.47 -2.20
N ILE A 82 5.37 6.12 -0.96
CA ILE A 82 4.03 5.57 -0.64
C ILE A 82 2.95 6.65 -0.75
N ALA A 83 3.20 7.86 -0.25
CA ALA A 83 2.24 8.97 -0.37
C ALA A 83 1.88 9.24 -1.83
N ASN A 84 2.92 9.37 -2.68
CA ASN A 84 2.78 9.59 -4.12
C ASN A 84 1.97 8.45 -4.78
N LEU A 85 2.21 7.21 -4.38
CA LEU A 85 1.45 6.07 -4.87
C LEU A 85 -0.01 6.15 -4.49
N ILE A 86 -0.33 6.43 -3.22
CA ILE A 86 -1.70 6.57 -2.75
C ILE A 86 -2.40 7.66 -3.57
N GLU A 87 -1.73 8.80 -3.78
CA GLU A 87 -2.24 9.93 -4.57
C GLU A 87 -2.61 9.54 -5.99
N HIS A 88 -1.72 8.87 -6.70
CA HIS A 88 -1.99 8.44 -8.08
C HIS A 88 -3.02 7.33 -8.16
N CYS A 89 -3.11 6.46 -7.15
CA CYS A 89 -4.02 5.31 -7.18
C CYS A 89 -5.47 5.67 -6.83
N TRP A 90 -5.72 6.71 -6.02
CA TRP A 90 -7.08 7.16 -5.70
C TRP A 90 -7.55 8.38 -6.50
N GLU A 91 -6.88 8.71 -7.62
CA GLU A 91 -7.25 9.84 -8.47
C GLU A 91 -8.73 9.84 -8.85
N GLN A 92 -9.32 11.03 -9.05
CA GLN A 92 -10.75 11.10 -9.37
C GLN A 92 -11.05 10.48 -10.74
N ASN A 93 -10.22 10.80 -11.74
CA ASN A 93 -10.36 10.27 -13.09
C ASN A 93 -9.66 8.88 -13.19
N PRO A 94 -10.37 7.81 -13.61
CA PRO A 94 -9.77 6.50 -13.81
C PRO A 94 -8.63 6.47 -14.84
N ASP A 95 -8.65 7.37 -15.82
CA ASP A 95 -7.64 7.42 -16.88
C ASP A 95 -6.30 7.98 -16.40
N THR A 96 -6.31 8.83 -15.38
CA THR A 96 -5.10 9.39 -14.76
C THR A 96 -4.59 8.55 -13.60
N ARG A 97 -5.39 7.59 -13.10
CA ARG A 97 -4.92 6.61 -12.12
C ARG A 97 -3.85 5.74 -12.73
N TRP A 98 -2.89 5.33 -11.93
CA TRP A 98 -1.97 4.27 -12.32
C TRP A 98 -2.69 2.94 -12.57
N SER A 99 -2.09 2.08 -13.38
CA SER A 99 -2.42 0.66 -13.47
C SER A 99 -1.70 -0.11 -12.35
N MET A 100 -2.16 -1.33 -12.09
CA MET A 100 -1.43 -2.21 -11.16
C MET A 100 -0.01 -2.53 -11.67
N ASP A 101 0.21 -2.56 -12.99
CA ASP A 101 1.53 -2.78 -13.55
C ASP A 101 2.48 -1.62 -13.23
N GLU A 102 2.00 -0.37 -13.35
CA GLU A 102 2.75 0.84 -12.99
C GLU A 102 3.09 0.87 -11.49
N VAL A 103 2.12 0.50 -10.65
CA VAL A 103 2.30 0.34 -9.20
C VAL A 103 3.40 -0.69 -8.88
N CYS A 104 3.34 -1.87 -9.50
CA CYS A 104 4.35 -2.91 -9.32
C CYS A 104 5.74 -2.45 -9.76
N LEU A 105 5.83 -1.78 -10.91
CA LEU A 105 7.09 -1.31 -11.47
C LEU A 105 7.77 -0.25 -10.57
N LEU A 106 7.00 0.71 -10.06
CA LEU A 106 7.52 1.74 -9.15
C LEU A 106 8.03 1.14 -7.84
N HIS A 107 7.26 0.24 -7.24
CA HIS A 107 7.67 -0.43 -6.00
C HIS A 107 8.93 -1.28 -6.20
N TYR A 108 9.03 -1.99 -7.32
CA TYR A 108 10.23 -2.76 -7.64
C TYR A 108 11.44 -1.83 -7.79
N GLY A 109 11.29 -0.69 -8.47
CA GLY A 109 12.36 0.31 -8.60
C GLY A 109 12.84 0.85 -7.26
N ASN A 110 11.92 1.20 -6.35
CA ASN A 110 12.27 1.68 -5.02
C ASN A 110 12.95 0.60 -4.17
N ALA A 111 12.47 -0.65 -4.23
CA ALA A 111 13.09 -1.78 -3.53
C ALA A 111 14.50 -2.08 -4.05
N VAL A 112 14.73 -1.98 -5.36
CA VAL A 112 16.06 -2.14 -5.97
C VAL A 112 17.00 -1.02 -5.53
N GLN A 113 16.54 0.24 -5.50
CA GLN A 113 17.36 1.35 -5.00
C GLN A 113 17.75 1.19 -3.53
N GLU A 114 16.83 0.73 -2.68
CA GLU A 114 17.13 0.43 -1.29
C GLU A 114 18.17 -0.69 -1.18
N LEU A 115 18.02 -1.77 -1.95
CA LEU A 115 18.99 -2.87 -1.99
C LEU A 115 20.38 -2.40 -2.48
N GLU A 116 20.45 -1.60 -3.53
CA GLU A 116 21.70 -1.02 -4.03
C GLU A 116 22.39 -0.13 -2.99
N SER A 117 21.61 0.64 -2.22
CA SER A 117 22.13 1.48 -1.14
C SER A 117 22.76 0.62 -0.03
N LEU A 118 22.15 -0.52 0.30
CA LEU A 118 22.66 -1.46 1.29
C LEU A 118 23.92 -2.17 0.79
N ILE A 119 23.96 -2.60 -0.47
CA ILE A 119 25.16 -3.20 -1.09
C ILE A 119 26.33 -2.21 -1.07
N LYS A 120 26.10 -0.94 -1.42
CA LYS A 120 27.13 0.11 -1.36
C LYS A 120 27.62 0.36 0.07
N LYS A 121 26.71 0.34 1.06
CA LYS A 121 27.03 0.51 2.47
C LYS A 121 27.89 -0.64 2.99
N GLU A 122 27.60 -1.88 2.56
CA GLU A 122 28.39 -3.05 2.95
C GLU A 122 29.78 -3.04 2.31
N ALA A 123 29.89 -2.71 1.02
CA ALA A 123 31.17 -2.51 0.36
C ALA A 123 32.02 -1.41 1.01
N ALA A 124 31.38 -0.35 1.54
CA ALA A 124 32.07 0.70 2.30
C ALA A 124 32.53 0.20 3.69
N ARG A 125 31.73 -0.63 4.37
CA ARG A 125 32.09 -1.26 5.65
C ARG A 125 33.27 -2.22 5.50
N GLU A 126 33.30 -3.02 4.44
CA GLU A 126 34.43 -3.91 4.13
C GLU A 126 35.71 -3.12 3.83
N LYS A 127 35.61 -2.00 3.10
CA LYS A 127 36.75 -1.10 2.89
C LYS A 127 37.27 -0.54 4.21
N ILE A 128 36.39 -0.11 5.12
CA ILE A 128 36.76 0.37 6.46
C ILE A 128 37.41 -0.76 7.29
N HIS A 129 36.86 -1.98 7.25
CA HIS A 129 37.42 -3.15 7.94
C HIS A 129 38.81 -3.55 7.41
N SER A 130 39.00 -3.50 6.08
CA SER A 130 40.30 -3.77 5.43
C SER A 130 41.36 -2.68 5.73
N MET A 131 40.93 -1.41 5.91
CA MET A 131 41.81 -0.32 6.33
C MET A 131 42.15 -0.39 7.83
N SER A 132 41.23 -0.86 8.68
CA SER A 132 41.45 -1.03 10.12
C SER A 132 42.39 -2.21 10.44
N SER A 133 42.46 -3.24 9.58
CA SER A 133 43.42 -4.36 9.75
C SER A 133 44.89 -3.95 9.57
N LYS A 134 45.18 -2.70 9.14
CA LYS A 134 46.55 -2.14 9.08
C LYS A 134 46.92 -1.23 10.27
N ARG A 135 46.06 -1.06 11.28
CA ARG A 135 46.40 -0.36 12.54
C ARG A 135 46.00 -1.21 13.74
N THR A 136 47.03 -1.70 14.42
CA THR A 136 47.03 -2.52 15.63
C THR A 136 46.09 -2.01 16.72
N GLY A 137 45.44 -2.95 17.44
CA GLY A 137 45.25 -2.85 18.89
C GLY A 137 43.89 -2.38 19.44
N GLN A 138 43.09 -3.37 19.88
CA GLN A 138 42.34 -3.44 21.15
C GLN A 138 40.95 -2.75 21.34
N SER A 139 40.00 -3.60 21.76
CA SER A 139 38.86 -3.41 22.68
C SER A 139 37.43 -3.13 22.15
N SER A 140 36.60 -4.18 22.29
CA SER A 140 35.26 -4.26 22.92
C SER A 140 34.10 -3.35 22.45
N LYS A 141 33.06 -3.97 21.87
CA LYS A 141 31.75 -4.21 22.54
C LYS A 141 30.78 -4.96 21.61
N ARG A 142 30.21 -6.06 22.09
CA ARG A 142 29.00 -6.69 21.54
C ARG A 142 27.79 -5.89 22.03
N THR A 143 26.89 -5.54 21.13
CA THR A 143 25.47 -5.28 21.44
C THR A 143 24.61 -5.78 20.29
N SER A 144 23.56 -6.48 20.68
CA SER A 144 22.60 -7.29 19.93
C SER A 144 21.73 -6.50 18.96
N GLU A 145 21.77 -6.86 17.67
CA GLU A 145 20.77 -6.51 16.64
C GLU A 145 20.00 -7.80 16.30
N SER A 146 18.90 -8.05 16.99
CA SER A 146 18.03 -9.21 16.71
C SER A 146 16.55 -8.94 17.03
N SER A 147 16.09 -7.68 16.95
CA SER A 147 14.69 -7.31 17.23
C SER A 147 13.99 -6.64 16.04
N GLU A 148 14.71 -5.98 15.13
CA GLU A 148 14.06 -5.17 14.09
C GLU A 148 13.61 -5.98 12.85
N HIS A 149 14.21 -7.15 12.63
CA HIS A 149 13.83 -8.02 11.51
C HIS A 149 12.53 -8.80 11.79
N ASP A 150 12.31 -9.20 13.05
CA ASP A 150 11.11 -9.93 13.48
C ASP A 150 9.84 -9.06 13.45
N ASP A 151 9.98 -7.75 13.69
CA ASP A 151 8.84 -6.83 13.65
C ASP A 151 8.40 -6.50 12.22
N LYS A 152 9.34 -6.46 11.26
CA LYS A 152 9.01 -6.35 9.83
C LYS A 152 8.27 -7.60 9.33
N VAL A 153 8.72 -8.80 9.71
CA VAL A 153 8.04 -10.06 9.34
C VAL A 153 6.63 -10.13 9.96
N LYS A 154 6.47 -9.69 11.21
CA LYS A 154 5.13 -9.57 11.84
C LYS A 154 4.24 -8.56 11.13
N PHE A 155 4.78 -7.44 10.66
CA PHE A 155 4.04 -6.43 9.90
C PHE A 155 3.53 -6.98 8.55
N TYR A 156 4.38 -7.72 7.80
CA TYR A 156 3.96 -8.37 6.55
C TYR A 156 2.90 -9.46 6.79
N VAL A 157 3.02 -10.23 7.87
CA VAL A 157 2.03 -11.27 8.24
C VAL A 157 0.71 -10.66 8.72
N VAL A 158 0.74 -9.52 9.43
CA VAL A 158 -0.46 -8.78 9.85
C VAL A 158 -1.13 -8.10 8.65
N SER A 159 -0.34 -7.53 7.73
CA SER A 159 -0.83 -6.94 6.48
C SER A 159 -1.52 -8.00 5.60
N MET A 160 -0.91 -9.18 5.43
CA MET A 160 -1.54 -10.29 4.69
C MET A 160 -2.82 -10.82 5.36
N LYS A 161 -2.92 -10.81 6.70
CA LYS A 161 -4.18 -11.11 7.40
C LYS A 161 -5.25 -10.04 7.16
N GLY A 162 -4.86 -8.77 7.03
CA GLY A 162 -5.77 -7.66 6.67
C GLY A 162 -6.31 -7.78 5.25
N VAL A 163 -5.43 -8.07 4.27
CA VAL A 163 -5.83 -8.35 2.88
C VAL A 163 -6.76 -9.56 2.80
N LEU A 164 -6.47 -10.63 3.56
CA LEU A 164 -7.34 -11.81 3.62
C LEU A 164 -8.69 -11.48 4.27
N THR A 165 -8.75 -10.59 5.27
CA THR A 165 -10.00 -10.18 5.93
C THR A 165 -10.86 -9.29 5.02
N ILE A 166 -10.23 -8.43 4.21
CA ILE A 166 -10.93 -7.60 3.21
C ILE A 166 -11.40 -8.45 2.04
N LEU A 167 -10.59 -9.41 1.57
CA LEU A 167 -11.04 -10.41 0.60
C LEU A 167 -12.17 -11.28 1.17
N PHE A 168 -12.11 -11.71 2.44
CA PHE A 168 -13.22 -12.43 3.08
C PHE A 168 -14.49 -11.57 3.24
N ARG A 169 -14.37 -10.26 3.52
CA ARG A 169 -15.53 -9.34 3.59
C ARG A 169 -16.09 -8.97 2.21
N ILE A 170 -15.30 -9.09 1.15
CA ILE A 170 -15.73 -8.86 -0.24
C ILE A 170 -16.32 -10.13 -0.88
N TYR A 171 -15.87 -11.34 -0.49
CA TYR A 171 -16.26 -12.61 -1.13
C TYR A 171 -17.22 -13.52 -0.32
N VAL A 172 -17.59 -13.19 0.93
CA VAL A 172 -18.50 -14.02 1.77
C VAL A 172 -19.80 -13.28 2.16
N LEU A 173 -20.26 -12.32 1.35
CA LEU A 173 -21.61 -11.74 1.40
C LEU A 173 -22.19 -11.64 -0.01
#